data_AF-A0AAW4CMZ9-F1
#
_entry.id   AF-A0AAW4CMZ9-F1
#
_cell.length_a   1.000
_cell.length_b   1.000
_cell.length_c   1.000
_cell.angle_alpha   90.00
_cell.angle_beta   90.00
_cell.angle_gamma   90.00
#
_symmetry.space_group_name_H-M   'P 1'
#
loop_
_entity.id
_entity.type
_entity.pdbx_description
1 polymer ?
#
loop_
_entity_poly.entity_id
_entity_poly.type
_entity_poly.pdbx_seq_one_letter_code
_entity_poly.pdbx_strand_id
1 'polypeptide(L)'
;VAGKRIARDDFALRSDSDMAQLAAIRAGCGIGVCHAPLSGGLVRLLPADFAPEVEMWLLMHPDLRSLSRFDHVFAYLADALARHIAGPGGAAS
;
A
#
# COMPACT_ATOMS: atom_id res chain seq x y z
N VAL A 1 -7.75 26.36 -9.39
CA VAL A 1 -8.71 26.07 -8.30
C VAL A 1 -8.07 26.50 -6.99
N ALA A 2 -8.72 27.35 -6.20
CA ALA A 2 -8.19 27.71 -4.88
C ALA A 2 -8.33 26.50 -3.93
N GLY A 3 -7.25 26.09 -3.27
CA GLY A 3 -7.27 24.96 -2.33
C GLY A 3 -8.10 25.26 -1.08
N LYS A 4 -8.78 24.26 -0.54
CA LYS A 4 -9.49 24.38 0.75
C LYS A 4 -8.46 24.41 1.89
N ARG A 5 -8.58 25.36 2.82
CA ARG A 5 -7.78 25.37 4.05
C ARG A 5 -8.27 24.26 4.96
N ILE A 6 -7.37 23.39 5.41
CA ILE A 6 -7.67 22.27 6.30
C ILE A 6 -6.89 22.46 7.61
N ALA A 7 -7.58 22.35 8.74
CA ALA A 7 -7.05 22.43 10.10
C ALA A 7 -7.02 21.04 10.77
N ARG A 8 -6.44 20.96 11.98
CA ARG A 8 -6.39 19.67 12.69
C ARG A 8 -7.75 19.17 13.14
N ASP A 9 -8.59 20.10 13.59
CA ASP A 9 -9.92 19.81 14.16
C ASP A 9 -10.94 19.44 13.07
N ASP A 10 -10.57 19.53 11.79
CA ASP A 10 -11.39 19.07 10.66
C ASP A 10 -11.43 17.53 10.55
N PHE A 11 -10.60 16.81 11.31
CA PHE A 11 -10.48 15.36 11.25
C PHE A 11 -10.88 14.70 12.57
N ALA A 12 -11.85 13.79 12.51
CA ALA A 12 -12.24 12.96 13.66
C ALA A 12 -11.17 11.92 14.05
N LEU A 13 -10.30 11.53 13.10
CA LEU A 13 -9.21 10.59 13.32
C LEU A 13 -7.98 11.00 12.51
N ARG A 14 -6.80 10.88 13.11
CA ARG A 14 -5.50 11.05 12.46
C ARG A 14 -4.52 10.02 12.98
N SER A 15 -3.75 9.43 12.09
CA SER A 15 -2.68 8.49 12.43
C SER A 15 -1.61 8.55 11.36
N ASP A 16 -0.37 8.29 11.72
CA ASP A 16 0.78 8.05 10.83
C ASP A 16 1.01 6.54 10.58
N SER A 17 0.18 5.67 11.17
CA SER A 17 0.23 4.24 10.94
C SER A 17 -0.76 3.85 9.83
N ASP A 18 -0.23 3.32 8.72
CA ASP A 18 -1.05 2.81 7.61
C ASP A 18 -2.02 1.72 8.06
N MET A 19 -1.61 0.89 9.03
CA MET A 19 -2.47 -0.16 9.59
C MET A 19 -3.64 0.42 10.38
N ALA A 20 -3.43 1.48 11.15
CA ALA A 20 -4.50 2.15 11.87
C ALA A 20 -5.47 2.86 10.89
N GLN A 21 -4.94 3.49 9.84
CA GLN A 21 -5.75 4.10 8.78
C GLN A 21 -6.59 3.05 8.03
N LEU A 22 -5.99 1.91 7.66
CA LEU A 22 -6.69 0.79 7.01
C LEU A 22 -7.79 0.20 7.89
N ALA A 23 -7.52 0.04 9.19
CA ALA A 23 -8.53 -0.43 10.14
C ALA A 23 -9.70 0.57 10.26
N ALA A 24 -9.41 1.87 10.30
CA ALA A 24 -10.43 2.92 10.40
C ALA A 24 -11.35 2.95 9.18
N ILE A 25 -10.82 2.84 7.96
CA ILE A 25 -11.67 2.78 6.76
C ILE A 25 -12.53 1.52 6.74
N ARG A 26 -12.00 0.36 7.16
CA ARG A 26 -12.77 -0.88 7.27
C ARG A 26 -13.85 -0.83 8.35
N ALA A 27 -13.62 -0.05 9.41
CA ALA A 27 -14.60 0.20 10.45
C ALA A 27 -15.67 1.24 10.05
N GLY A 28 -15.60 1.81 8.84
CA GLY A 28 -16.56 2.80 8.36
C GLY A 28 -16.34 4.22 8.90
N CYS A 29 -15.14 4.55 9.38
CA CYS A 29 -14.81 5.89 9.86
C CYS A 29 -14.71 6.95 8.74
N GLY A 30 -14.89 6.56 7.47
CA GLY A 30 -14.92 7.46 6.32
C GLY A 30 -14.24 6.86 5.08
N ILE A 31 -13.88 7.74 4.15
CA ILE A 31 -13.11 7.41 2.95
C ILE A 31 -11.62 7.58 3.25
N GLY A 32 -10.79 6.65 2.76
CA GLY A 32 -9.34 6.79 2.85
C GLY A 32 -8.63 6.08 1.71
N VAL A 33 -7.30 6.23 1.70
CA VAL A 33 -6.40 5.66 0.70
C VAL A 33 -5.69 4.46 1.33
N CYS A 34 -5.53 3.38 0.56
CA CYS A 34 -4.73 2.23 0.97
C CYS A 34 -4.13 1.53 -0.26
N HIS A 35 -3.12 0.69 -0.05
CA HIS A 35 -2.56 -0.13 -1.12
C HIS A 35 -3.60 -1.12 -1.64
N ALA A 36 -3.80 -1.15 -2.96
CA ALA A 36 -4.82 -1.98 -3.61
C ALA A 36 -4.77 -3.47 -3.19
N PRO A 37 -3.59 -4.13 -3.05
CA PRO A 37 -3.52 -5.51 -2.57
C PRO A 37 -4.06 -5.75 -1.15
N LEU A 38 -4.19 -4.69 -0.34
CA LEU A 38 -4.69 -4.75 1.04
C LEU A 38 -6.18 -4.34 1.17
N SER A 39 -6.84 -4.02 0.06
CA SER A 39 -8.18 -3.42 0.06
C SER A 39 -9.34 -4.38 0.39
N GLY A 40 -9.07 -5.64 0.74
CA GLY A 40 -10.11 -6.64 1.01
C GLY A 40 -11.21 -6.13 1.96
N GLY A 41 -12.46 -6.28 1.52
CA GLY A 41 -13.65 -5.80 2.24
C GLY A 41 -14.00 -4.32 2.00
N LEU A 42 -13.34 -3.62 1.07
CA LEU A 42 -13.60 -2.23 0.72
C LEU A 42 -14.06 -2.08 -0.74
N VAL A 43 -14.70 -0.94 -1.04
CA VAL A 43 -15.12 -0.55 -2.40
C VAL A 43 -14.21 0.56 -2.92
N ARG A 44 -13.72 0.41 -4.16
CA ARG A 44 -12.89 1.43 -4.83
C ARG A 44 -13.78 2.51 -5.43
N LEU A 45 -13.59 3.77 -5.02
CA LEU A 45 -14.48 4.89 -5.36
C LEU A 45 -14.08 5.67 -6.63
N LEU A 46 -12.78 5.89 -6.85
CA LEU A 46 -12.27 6.75 -7.93
C LEU A 46 -11.22 6.00 -8.80
N PRO A 47 -11.56 4.85 -9.41
CA PRO A 47 -10.58 4.02 -10.11
C PRO A 47 -9.95 4.70 -11.33
N ALA A 48 -10.67 5.57 -12.03
CA ALA A 48 -10.19 6.29 -13.22
C ALA A 48 -9.39 7.56 -12.88
N ASP A 49 -9.76 8.23 -11.78
CA ASP A 49 -9.19 9.54 -11.43
C ASP A 49 -8.10 9.46 -10.36
N PHE A 50 -8.04 8.36 -9.59
CA PHE A 50 -7.12 8.21 -8.48
C PHE A 50 -6.53 6.79 -8.41
N ALA A 51 -5.35 6.65 -9.00
CA ALA A 51 -4.56 5.42 -9.01
C ALA A 51 -3.05 5.76 -8.93
N PRO A 52 -2.58 6.45 -7.88
CA PRO A 52 -1.16 6.77 -7.78
C PRO A 52 -0.34 5.48 -7.67
N GLU A 53 0.66 5.35 -8.54
CA GLU A 53 1.64 4.29 -8.46
C GLU A 53 2.72 4.68 -7.45
N VAL A 54 3.07 3.75 -6.57
CA VAL A 54 4.13 3.92 -5.59
C VAL A 54 5.12 2.80 -5.82
N GLU A 55 6.40 3.16 -5.99
CA GLU A 55 7.47 2.20 -6.17
C GLU A 55 7.69 1.37 -4.90
N MET A 56 7.96 0.09 -5.08
CA MET A 56 8.34 -0.82 -4.00
C MET A 56 9.76 -1.32 -4.22
N TRP A 57 10.60 -1.15 -3.22
CA TRP A 57 12.01 -1.50 -3.27
C TRP A 57 12.31 -2.63 -2.28
N LEU A 58 13.01 -3.67 -2.76
CA LEU A 58 13.56 -4.73 -1.91
C LEU A 58 15.06 -4.46 -1.72
N LEU A 59 15.46 -4.08 -0.49
CA LEU A 59 16.84 -3.70 -0.19
C LEU A 59 17.53 -4.75 0.70
N MET A 60 18.76 -5.10 0.34
CA MET A 60 19.66 -5.95 1.13
C MET A 60 20.91 -5.16 1.50
N HIS A 61 21.39 -5.29 2.75
CA HIS A 61 22.71 -4.78 3.10
C HIS A 61 23.79 -5.53 2.30
N PRO A 62 24.74 -4.86 1.61
CA PRO A 62 25.68 -5.50 0.70
C PRO A 62 26.44 -6.70 1.29
N ASP A 63 26.87 -6.60 2.55
CA ASP A 63 27.62 -7.66 3.23
C ASP A 63 26.83 -8.98 3.36
N LEU A 64 25.49 -8.90 3.39
CA LEU A 64 24.62 -10.08 3.50
C LEU A 64 24.54 -10.88 2.20
N ARG A 65 24.85 -10.27 1.05
CA ARG A 65 24.82 -10.93 -0.27
C ARG A 65 25.85 -12.08 -0.35
N SER A 66 26.96 -11.96 0.38
CA SER A 66 27.99 -13.00 0.42
C SER A 66 27.54 -14.31 1.09
N LEU A 67 26.40 -14.29 1.80
CA LEU A 67 25.89 -15.40 2.58
C LEU A 67 24.72 -16.06 1.84
N SER A 68 24.95 -17.25 1.28
CA SER A 68 24.00 -18.00 0.42
C SER A 68 22.54 -18.07 0.93
N ARG A 69 22.33 -18.13 2.26
CA ARG A 69 20.99 -18.15 2.86
C ARG A 69 20.20 -16.87 2.61
N PHE A 70 20.85 -15.70 2.64
CA PHE A 70 20.19 -14.42 2.43
C PHE A 70 19.89 -14.21 0.95
N ASP A 71 20.81 -14.61 0.06
CA ASP A 71 20.55 -14.60 -1.38
C ASP A 71 19.32 -15.43 -1.76
N HIS A 72 19.17 -16.65 -1.22
CA HIS A 72 17.99 -17.48 -1.49
C HIS A 72 16.69 -16.83 -0.98
N VAL A 73 16.70 -16.28 0.23
CA VAL A 73 15.52 -15.62 0.81
C VAL A 73 15.15 -14.39 -0.02
N PHE A 74 16.12 -13.58 -0.44
CA PHE A 74 15.85 -12.37 -1.21
C PHE A 74 15.39 -12.66 -2.64
N ALA A 75 15.93 -13.70 -3.28
CA ALA A 75 15.41 -14.17 -4.57
C ALA A 75 13.93 -14.57 -4.44
N TYR A 76 13.60 -15.36 -3.41
CA TYR A 76 12.22 -15.73 -3.13
C TYR A 76 11.33 -14.51 -2.85
N LEU A 77 11.80 -13.56 -2.04
CA LEU A 77 11.06 -12.34 -1.71
C LEU A 77 10.83 -11.48 -2.95
N ALA A 78 11.81 -11.34 -3.85
CA ALA A 78 11.65 -10.62 -5.10
C ALA A 78 10.51 -11.22 -5.94
N ASP A 79 10.51 -12.53 -6.13
CA ASP A 79 9.46 -13.24 -6.89
C ASP A 79 8.09 -13.17 -6.20
N ALA A 80 8.06 -13.32 -4.87
CA ALA A 80 6.82 -13.25 -4.10
C ALA A 80 6.22 -11.85 -4.13
N LEU A 81 7.05 -10.82 -3.98
CA LEU A 81 6.64 -9.41 -4.03
C LEU A 81 6.16 -9.02 -5.42
N ALA A 82 6.84 -9.46 -6.49
CA ALA A 82 6.41 -9.24 -7.86
C ALA A 82 5.01 -9.83 -8.13
N ARG A 83 4.75 -11.06 -7.65
CA ARG A 83 3.41 -11.66 -7.72
C ARG A 83 2.38 -10.92 -6.87
N HIS A 84 2.77 -10.43 -5.69
CA HIS A 84 1.88 -9.69 -4.81
C HIS A 84 1.39 -8.37 -5.43
N ILE A 85 2.29 -7.60 -6.05
CA ILE A 85 1.94 -6.32 -6.68
C ILE A 85 1.20 -6.47 -8.00
N ALA A 86 1.43 -7.56 -8.75
CA ALA A 86 0.60 -7.89 -9.91
C ALA A 86 -0.87 -8.14 -9.51
N GLY A 87 -1.09 -8.56 -8.26
CA GLY A 87 -2.41 -8.87 -7.70
C GLY A 87 -3.11 -10.03 -8.43
N PRO A 88 -4.31 -10.42 -7.99
CA PRO A 88 -5.24 -11.22 -8.81
C PRO A 88 -5.81 -10.42 -10.00
N GLY A 89 -5.61 -9.09 -10.03
CA GLY A 89 -6.22 -8.13 -10.96
C GLY A 89 -5.34 -7.68 -12.13
N GLY A 90 -4.25 -8.40 -12.43
CA GLY A 90 -3.48 -8.21 -13.67
C GLY A 90 -4.22 -8.66 -14.94
N ALA A 91 -5.37 -9.32 -14.78
CA ALA A 91 -6.32 -9.60 -15.86
C ALA A 91 -7.75 -9.39 -15.35
N ALA A 92 -8.48 -8.52 -16.04
CA ALA A 92 -9.91 -8.23 -15.95
C ALA A 92 -10.40 -7.23 -14.88
N SER A 93 -10.93 -6.13 -15.45
CA SER A 93 -12.00 -5.22 -14.99
C SER A 93 -11.69 -4.13 -13.97
#